data_AF-A0A2Z5K6H4-F1
#
_entry.id   AF-A0A2Z5K6H4-F1
#
_cell.length_a   1.000
_cell.length_b   1.000
_cell.length_c   1.000
_cell.angle_alpha   90.00
_cell.angle_beta   90.00
_cell.angle_gamma   90.00
#
_symmetry.space_group_name_H-M   'P 1'
#
loop_
_entity.id
_entity.type
_entity.pdbx_description
1 polymer ?
#
loop_
_entity_poly.entity_id
_entity_poly.type
_entity_poly.pdbx_seq_one_letter_code
_entity_poly.pdbx_strand_id
1 'polypeptide(L)'
;MTGHPSALPQPWHLPFELAWEALRAGSRPVGAVLVDAGGRVVAAGRNRSEETTAPPGQLAGTAIAHAEVNALAQLPTGTRADDGHGLRLYTTLEPCLLCSGALIHSHVRHVVYAAADPMWRGVENVPGVGGLIAERWARREGPVGGPLAAFSRLLMDTWTMARAAAVPTAPGPGLLDAPTVHAAYAALLPHL
;
A
#
# COMPACT_ATOMS: atom_id res chain seq x y z
N MET A 1 -16.17 -15.28 -28.58
CA MET A 1 -15.12 -14.33 -28.14
C MET A 1 -14.17 -15.11 -27.24
N THR A 2 -13.10 -15.66 -27.81
CA THR A 2 -12.10 -16.46 -27.07
C THR A 2 -11.24 -15.52 -26.24
N GLY A 3 -11.48 -15.50 -24.93
CA GLY A 3 -10.72 -14.68 -23.98
C GLY A 3 -9.23 -15.00 -24.09
N HIS A 4 -8.42 -13.96 -24.23
CA HIS A 4 -6.98 -14.09 -24.06
C HIS A 4 -6.76 -14.59 -22.62
N PRO A 5 -6.09 -15.73 -22.39
CA PRO A 5 -5.81 -16.17 -21.03
C PRO A 5 -5.04 -15.04 -20.35
N SER A 6 -5.56 -14.54 -19.22
CA SER A 6 -4.83 -13.60 -18.37
C SER A 6 -3.44 -14.18 -18.12
N ALA A 7 -2.40 -13.51 -18.62
CA ALA A 7 -1.02 -13.98 -18.52
C ALA A 7 -0.53 -14.06 -17.07
N LEU A 8 -1.22 -13.37 -16.15
CA LEU A 8 -0.93 -13.41 -14.71
C LEU A 8 -1.87 -14.39 -14.00
N PRO A 9 -1.35 -15.24 -13.09
CA PRO A 9 -2.19 -16.12 -12.29
C PRO A 9 -3.11 -15.29 -11.39
N GLN A 10 -4.36 -15.73 -11.22
CA GLN A 10 -5.26 -15.10 -10.25
C GLN A 10 -4.67 -15.19 -8.83
N PRO A 11 -4.85 -14.16 -7.97
CA PRO A 11 -5.62 -12.94 -8.22
C PRO A 11 -4.79 -11.77 -8.80
N TRP A 12 -3.57 -11.99 -9.28
CA TRP A 12 -2.59 -10.92 -9.58
C TRP A 12 -2.94 -10.03 -10.76
N HIS A 13 -3.83 -10.45 -11.66
CA HIS A 13 -4.23 -9.63 -12.80
C HIS A 13 -4.78 -8.26 -12.36
N LEU A 14 -5.81 -8.25 -11.51
CA LEU A 14 -6.52 -7.04 -11.12
C LEU A 14 -5.66 -6.05 -10.30
N PRO A 15 -4.85 -6.47 -9.29
CA PRO A 15 -3.91 -5.59 -8.61
C PRO A 15 -2.92 -4.90 -9.55
N PHE A 16 -2.42 -5.60 -10.57
CA PHE A 16 -1.49 -5.01 -11.52
C PHE A 16 -2.17 -4.08 -12.53
N GLU A 17 -3.41 -4.39 -12.95
CA GLU A 17 -4.25 -3.45 -13.71
C GLU A 17 -4.48 -2.16 -12.91
N LEU A 18 -4.84 -2.29 -11.63
CA LEU A 18 -5.06 -1.18 -10.70
C LEU A 18 -3.77 -0.36 -10.44
N ALA A 19 -2.63 -1.03 -10.30
CA ALA A 19 -1.33 -0.35 -10.18
C ALA A 19 -0.99 0.45 -11.43
N TRP A 20 -1.29 -0.10 -12.62
CA TRP A 20 -1.13 0.60 -13.89
C TRP A 20 -2.05 1.81 -14.03
N GLU A 21 -3.32 1.69 -13.61
CA GLU A 21 -4.24 2.82 -13.57
C GLU A 21 -3.77 3.92 -12.62
N ALA A 22 -3.23 3.57 -11.45
CA ALA A 22 -2.66 4.54 -10.51
C ALA A 22 -1.48 5.29 -11.13
N LEU A 23 -0.57 4.57 -11.82
CA LEU A 23 0.54 5.19 -12.55
C LEU A 23 0.03 6.22 -13.56
N ARG A 24 -0.95 5.85 -14.37
CA ARG A 24 -1.55 6.72 -15.40
C ARG A 24 -2.24 7.94 -14.82
N ALA A 25 -2.74 7.83 -13.59
CA ALA A 25 -3.34 8.94 -12.86
C ALA A 25 -2.32 9.81 -12.11
N GLY A 26 -1.02 9.49 -12.19
CA GLY A 26 0.06 10.22 -11.49
C GLY A 26 0.30 9.77 -10.05
N SER A 27 -0.55 8.89 -9.52
CA SER A 27 -0.42 8.28 -8.19
C SER A 27 0.66 7.19 -8.17
N ARG A 28 1.15 6.84 -6.97
CA ARG A 28 2.11 5.72 -6.80
C ARG A 28 1.49 4.42 -7.36
N PRO A 29 2.21 3.62 -8.16
CA PRO A 29 1.63 2.49 -8.87
C PRO A 29 1.48 1.25 -7.98
N VAL A 30 0.51 1.33 -7.06
CA VAL A 30 0.17 0.25 -6.14
C VAL A 30 -1.30 -0.09 -6.32
N GLY A 31 -1.59 -1.38 -6.44
CA GLY A 31 -2.93 -1.94 -6.49
C GLY A 31 -3.08 -3.06 -5.47
N ALA A 32 -4.29 -3.22 -4.92
CA ALA A 32 -4.58 -4.22 -3.92
C ALA A 32 -6.00 -4.78 -4.08
N VAL A 33 -6.19 -6.06 -3.76
CA VAL A 33 -7.49 -6.74 -3.76
C VAL A 33 -7.67 -7.58 -2.51
N LEU A 34 -8.90 -7.63 -1.99
CA LEU A 34 -9.31 -8.56 -0.95
C LEU A 34 -9.99 -9.76 -1.59
N VAL A 35 -9.54 -10.95 -1.23
CA VAL A 35 -10.02 -12.22 -1.80
C VAL A 35 -10.56 -13.10 -0.69
N ASP A 36 -11.73 -13.68 -0.87
CA ASP A 36 -12.32 -14.63 0.07
C ASP A 36 -11.71 -16.05 -0.04
N ALA A 37 -12.13 -16.94 0.85
CA ALA A 37 -11.66 -18.33 0.86
C ALA A 37 -11.99 -19.10 -0.43
N GLY A 38 -13.01 -18.67 -1.18
CA GLY A 38 -13.40 -19.23 -2.48
C GLY A 38 -12.60 -18.68 -3.66
N GLY A 39 -11.66 -17.77 -3.43
CA GLY A 39 -10.86 -17.15 -4.47
C GLY A 39 -11.54 -15.98 -5.18
N ARG A 40 -12.69 -15.51 -4.67
CA ARG A 40 -13.43 -14.39 -5.28
C ARG A 40 -12.95 -13.07 -4.70
N VAL A 41 -12.75 -12.08 -5.57
CA VAL A 41 -12.46 -10.70 -5.17
C VAL A 41 -13.70 -10.08 -4.52
N VAL A 42 -13.55 -9.61 -3.29
CA VAL A 42 -14.60 -8.98 -2.48
C VAL A 42 -14.51 -7.45 -2.56
N ALA A 43 -13.30 -6.91 -2.60
CA ALA A 43 -13.05 -5.49 -2.74
C ALA A 43 -11.70 -5.24 -3.41
N ALA A 44 -11.52 -4.08 -4.01
CA ALA A 44 -10.32 -3.73 -4.76
C ALA A 44 -10.00 -2.24 -4.64
N GLY A 45 -8.73 -1.89 -4.52
CA GLY A 45 -8.28 -0.52 -4.35
C GLY A 45 -6.97 -0.25 -5.08
N ARG A 46 -6.77 1.01 -5.46
CA ARG A 46 -5.50 1.51 -5.96
C ARG A 46 -5.09 2.76 -5.21
N ASN A 47 -3.80 3.09 -5.25
CA ASN A 47 -3.34 4.36 -4.71
C ASN A 47 -3.99 5.52 -5.48
N ARG A 48 -4.46 6.53 -4.74
CA ARG A 48 -5.12 7.73 -5.25
C ARG A 48 -4.62 9.01 -4.57
N SER A 49 -3.40 8.97 -4.05
CA SER A 49 -2.84 10.09 -3.26
C SER A 49 -2.70 11.39 -4.05
N GLU A 50 -2.48 11.31 -5.36
CA GLU A 50 -2.30 12.46 -6.25
C GLU A 50 -3.58 12.81 -7.05
N GLU A 51 -4.68 12.10 -6.82
CA GLU A 51 -5.95 12.32 -7.49
C GLU A 51 -6.86 13.25 -6.71
N THR A 52 -7.79 13.95 -7.37
CA THR A 52 -8.73 14.86 -6.69
C THR A 52 -10.06 14.21 -6.33
N THR A 53 -10.38 13.05 -6.91
CA THR A 53 -11.66 12.35 -6.68
C THR A 53 -11.45 10.84 -6.60
N ALA A 54 -12.37 10.16 -5.92
CA ALA A 54 -12.42 8.71 -5.82
C ALA A 54 -13.87 8.22 -5.91
N PRO A 55 -14.09 6.95 -6.30
CA PRO A 55 -15.38 6.28 -6.13
C PRO A 55 -15.83 6.27 -4.66
N PRO A 56 -17.15 6.16 -4.38
CA PRO A 56 -17.65 6.01 -3.02
C PRO A 56 -16.96 4.88 -2.25
N GLY A 57 -16.61 5.12 -0.99
CA GLY A 57 -15.89 4.16 -0.16
C GLY A 57 -14.37 4.11 -0.39
N GLN A 58 -13.81 5.01 -1.20
CA GLN A 58 -12.37 5.17 -1.39
C GLN A 58 -11.93 6.62 -1.11
N LEU A 59 -10.66 6.78 -0.75
CA LEU A 59 -10.00 8.05 -0.50
C LEU A 59 -9.26 8.53 -1.76
N ALA A 60 -9.15 9.84 -1.94
CA ALA A 60 -8.29 10.51 -2.92
C ALA A 60 -7.73 11.82 -2.36
N GLY A 61 -6.62 12.30 -2.94
CA GLY A 61 -6.06 13.62 -2.65
C GLY A 61 -5.47 13.76 -1.26
N THR A 62 -5.12 12.62 -0.66
CA THR A 62 -4.56 12.54 0.69
C THR A 62 -3.45 11.52 0.75
N ALA A 63 -2.44 11.79 1.59
CA ALA A 63 -1.28 10.91 1.77
C ALA A 63 -1.66 9.50 2.25
N ILE A 64 -2.84 9.32 2.84
CA ILE A 64 -3.34 8.02 3.31
C ILE A 64 -4.17 7.26 2.26
N ALA A 65 -4.37 7.79 1.06
CA ALA A 65 -5.13 7.15 -0.03
C ALA A 65 -4.32 6.04 -0.72
N HIS A 66 -3.86 5.06 0.07
CA HIS A 66 -3.12 3.89 -0.36
C HIS A 66 -4.05 2.82 -0.96
N ALA A 67 -3.49 1.92 -1.76
CA ALA A 67 -4.25 0.86 -2.40
C ALA A 67 -4.91 -0.08 -1.39
N GLU A 68 -4.17 -0.47 -0.35
CA GLU A 68 -4.62 -1.36 0.71
C GLU A 68 -5.70 -0.68 1.56
N VAL A 69 -5.49 0.60 1.91
CA VAL A 69 -6.50 1.40 2.63
C VAL A 69 -7.78 1.51 1.81
N ASN A 70 -7.67 1.82 0.51
CA ASN A 70 -8.84 1.91 -0.36
C ASN A 70 -9.55 0.56 -0.56
N ALA A 71 -8.83 -0.56 -0.57
CA ALA A 71 -9.44 -1.89 -0.60
C ALA A 71 -10.17 -2.22 0.71
N LEU A 72 -9.54 -1.92 1.86
CA LEU A 72 -10.08 -2.20 3.20
C LEU A 72 -11.25 -1.28 3.57
N ALA A 73 -11.25 -0.02 3.12
CA ALA A 73 -12.31 0.96 3.39
C ALA A 73 -13.67 0.58 2.81
N GLN A 74 -13.71 -0.38 1.87
CA GLN A 74 -14.94 -0.92 1.31
C GLN A 74 -15.58 -2.02 2.17
N LEU A 75 -14.88 -2.49 3.22
CA LEU A 75 -15.46 -3.46 4.15
C LEU A 75 -16.48 -2.79 5.06
N PRO A 76 -17.66 -3.40 5.28
CA PRO A 76 -18.63 -2.91 6.24
C PRO A 76 -18.06 -2.83 7.66
N THR A 77 -18.49 -1.83 8.43
CA THR A 77 -18.18 -1.75 9.86
C THR A 77 -18.59 -3.02 10.58
N GLY A 78 -17.74 -3.54 11.45
CA GLY A 78 -17.98 -4.78 12.17
C GLY A 78 -17.63 -6.06 11.40
N THR A 79 -17.09 -5.94 10.18
CA THR A 79 -16.48 -7.09 9.48
C THR A 79 -15.40 -7.72 10.36
N ARG A 80 -15.55 -9.01 10.66
CA ARG A 80 -14.58 -9.80 11.41
C ARG A 80 -13.95 -10.83 10.49
N ALA A 81 -12.95 -10.43 9.71
CA ALA A 81 -12.34 -11.37 8.77
C ALA A 81 -11.55 -12.52 9.44
N ASP A 82 -11.39 -12.47 10.77
CA ASP A 82 -10.80 -13.48 11.63
C ASP A 82 -11.77 -14.57 12.12
N ASP A 83 -13.10 -14.39 12.05
CA ASP A 83 -14.09 -15.34 12.60
C ASP A 83 -14.84 -16.18 11.56
N GLY A 84 -14.40 -16.18 10.29
CA GLY A 84 -14.95 -17.08 9.28
C GLY A 84 -14.91 -16.57 7.83
N HIS A 85 -14.54 -15.31 7.58
CA HIS A 85 -14.54 -14.77 6.21
C HIS A 85 -13.25 -15.04 5.42
N GLY A 86 -12.16 -15.44 6.08
CA GLY A 86 -10.94 -15.93 5.40
C GLY A 86 -10.34 -14.96 4.37
N LEU A 87 -10.55 -13.65 4.56
CA LEU A 87 -10.11 -12.66 3.60
C LEU A 87 -8.57 -12.59 3.58
N ARG A 88 -8.02 -12.58 2.38
CA ARG A 88 -6.61 -12.35 2.08
C ARG A 88 -6.45 -11.09 1.27
N LEU A 89 -5.59 -10.19 1.70
CA LEU A 89 -5.18 -9.05 0.91
C LEU A 89 -4.04 -9.46 -0.03
N TYR A 90 -4.18 -9.19 -1.32
CA TYR A 90 -3.09 -9.29 -2.30
C TYR A 90 -2.73 -7.88 -2.75
N THR A 91 -1.47 -7.48 -2.64
CA THR A 91 -0.99 -6.14 -3.01
C THR A 91 0.28 -6.21 -3.86
N THR A 92 0.44 -5.29 -4.81
CA THR A 92 1.62 -5.30 -5.70
C THR A 92 2.91 -4.94 -4.95
N LEU A 93 2.82 -4.17 -3.87
CA LEU A 93 3.96 -3.74 -3.07
C LEU A 93 3.73 -4.04 -1.59
N GLU A 94 4.81 -4.30 -0.85
CA GLU A 94 4.76 -4.55 0.59
C GLU A 94 4.01 -3.46 1.35
N PRO A 95 3.02 -3.82 2.20
CA PRO A 95 2.28 -2.86 2.99
C PRO A 95 3.19 -2.08 3.95
N CYS A 96 3.05 -0.77 3.96
CA CYS A 96 3.70 0.11 4.93
C CYS A 96 3.08 -0.01 6.35
N LEU A 97 3.59 0.79 7.29
CA LEU A 97 3.06 0.81 8.66
C LEU A 97 1.59 1.23 8.73
N LEU A 98 1.17 2.25 7.95
CA LEU A 98 -0.23 2.67 7.84
C LEU A 98 -1.13 1.51 7.39
N CYS A 99 -0.78 0.86 6.29
CA CYS A 99 -1.57 -0.23 5.72
C CYS A 99 -1.59 -1.45 6.65
N SER A 100 -0.49 -1.70 7.37
CA SER A 100 -0.43 -2.75 8.39
C SER A 100 -1.35 -2.45 9.59
N GLY A 101 -1.42 -1.20 10.04
CA GLY A 101 -2.41 -0.77 11.03
C GLY A 101 -3.84 -0.90 10.53
N ALA A 102 -4.10 -0.54 9.27
CA ALA A 102 -5.41 -0.70 8.64
C ALA A 102 -5.84 -2.19 8.62
N LEU A 103 -4.95 -3.12 8.25
CA LEU A 103 -5.21 -4.56 8.31
C LEU A 103 -5.65 -5.02 9.72
N ILE A 104 -4.96 -4.53 10.77
CA ILE A 104 -5.31 -4.84 12.17
C ILE A 104 -6.74 -4.41 12.48
N HIS A 105 -7.10 -3.16 12.13
CA HIS A 105 -8.41 -2.57 12.42
C HIS A 105 -9.54 -3.14 11.56
N SER A 106 -9.23 -3.63 10.36
CA SER A 106 -10.19 -4.30 9.49
C SER A 106 -10.31 -5.80 9.75
N HIS A 107 -9.60 -6.33 10.75
CA HIS A 107 -9.59 -7.76 11.09
C HIS A 107 -9.10 -8.68 9.95
N VAL A 108 -8.39 -8.15 8.94
CA VAL A 108 -7.82 -8.93 7.84
C VAL A 108 -6.44 -9.43 8.26
N ARG A 109 -6.33 -10.73 8.52
CA ARG A 109 -5.14 -11.34 9.16
C ARG A 109 -4.13 -11.93 8.18
N HIS A 110 -4.35 -11.82 6.88
CA HIS A 110 -3.46 -12.39 5.88
C HIS A 110 -3.20 -11.40 4.75
N VAL A 111 -1.92 -11.20 4.44
CA VAL A 111 -1.49 -10.37 3.31
C VAL A 111 -0.42 -11.08 2.49
N VAL A 112 -0.58 -11.05 1.18
CA VAL A 112 0.36 -11.54 0.18
C VAL A 112 0.83 -10.35 -0.65
N TYR A 113 2.15 -10.18 -0.82
CA TYR A 113 2.69 -9.03 -1.54
C TYR A 113 3.73 -9.42 -2.60
N ALA A 114 3.66 -8.78 -3.78
CA ALA A 114 4.51 -9.16 -4.91
C ALA A 114 5.96 -8.74 -4.73
N ALA A 115 6.21 -7.47 -4.39
CA ALA A 115 7.56 -6.92 -4.17
C ALA A 115 7.73 -6.33 -2.77
N ALA A 116 8.94 -6.43 -2.22
CA ALA A 116 9.32 -5.73 -0.98
C ALA A 116 9.40 -4.21 -1.23
N ASP A 117 9.06 -3.40 -0.22
CA ASP A 117 9.25 -1.94 -0.26
C ASP A 117 10.52 -1.57 0.52
N PRO A 118 11.61 -1.13 -0.15
CA PRO A 118 12.83 -0.72 0.53
C PRO A 118 12.62 0.38 1.58
N MET A 119 11.63 1.26 1.39
CA MET A 119 11.36 2.36 2.32
C MET A 119 10.78 1.89 3.66
N TRP A 120 10.11 0.74 3.67
CA TRP A 120 9.43 0.21 4.85
C TRP A 120 10.08 -1.06 5.38
N ARG A 121 11.33 -1.34 4.98
CA ARG A 121 12.13 -2.44 5.56
C ARG A 121 12.15 -2.35 7.08
N GLY A 122 11.89 -3.48 7.73
CA GLY A 122 11.81 -3.57 9.19
C GLY A 122 10.41 -3.40 9.76
N VAL A 123 9.40 -3.06 8.94
CA VAL A 123 7.99 -3.03 9.37
C VAL A 123 7.53 -4.41 9.87
N GLU A 124 8.12 -5.49 9.38
CA GLU A 124 7.92 -6.86 9.84
C GLU A 124 8.36 -7.10 11.30
N ASN A 125 9.17 -6.21 11.87
CA ASN A 125 9.62 -6.29 13.27
C ASN A 125 8.64 -5.61 14.25
N VAL A 126 7.63 -4.91 13.76
CA VAL A 126 6.61 -4.24 14.59
C VAL A 126 5.87 -5.18 15.56
N PRO A 127 5.64 -6.47 15.30
CA PRO A 127 5.15 -7.39 16.33
C PRO A 127 6.00 -7.41 17.61
N GLY A 128 7.30 -7.12 17.51
CA GLY A 128 8.22 -7.08 18.65
C GLY A 128 8.01 -5.92 19.62
N VAL A 129 7.24 -4.88 19.27
CA VAL A 129 7.00 -3.75 20.20
C VAL A 129 5.94 -4.04 21.28
N GLY A 130 5.11 -5.07 21.14
CA GLY A 130 4.17 -5.44 22.19
C GLY A 130 3.22 -6.62 21.87
N GLY A 131 2.83 -7.36 22.90
CA GLY A 131 2.03 -8.59 22.76
C GLY A 131 0.70 -8.40 22.03
N LEU A 132 -0.06 -7.35 22.36
CA LEU A 132 -1.34 -7.07 21.68
C LEU A 132 -1.18 -6.73 20.19
N ILE A 133 -0.05 -6.15 19.80
CA ILE A 133 0.27 -5.89 18.39
C ILE A 133 0.60 -7.20 17.72
N ALA A 134 1.46 -8.03 18.33
CA ALA A 134 1.84 -9.34 17.80
C ALA A 134 0.63 -10.24 17.54
N GLU A 135 -0.34 -10.27 18.47
CA GLU A 135 -1.56 -11.08 18.34
C GLU A 135 -2.45 -10.68 17.16
N ARG A 136 -2.44 -9.40 16.77
CA ARG A 136 -3.32 -8.86 15.73
C ARG A 136 -2.63 -8.66 14.39
N TRP A 137 -1.29 -8.72 14.38
CA TRP A 137 -0.47 -8.50 13.20
C TRP A 137 -0.82 -9.51 12.10
N ALA A 138 -0.99 -9.01 10.88
CA ALA A 138 -1.32 -9.89 9.76
C ALA A 138 -0.13 -10.83 9.46
N ARG A 139 -0.43 -12.10 9.23
CA ARG A 139 0.50 -13.03 8.60
C ARG A 139 0.86 -12.46 7.22
N ARG A 140 2.16 -12.35 6.98
CA ARG A 140 2.73 -11.80 5.75
C ARG A 140 3.34 -12.91 4.92
N GLU A 141 2.95 -13.00 3.66
CA GLU A 141 3.50 -13.92 2.66
C GLU A 141 4.09 -13.11 1.51
N GLY A 142 5.40 -13.20 1.34
CA GLY A 142 6.11 -12.47 0.29
C GLY A 142 7.52 -12.06 0.72
N PRO A 143 8.24 -11.32 -0.14
CA PRO A 143 7.83 -10.97 -1.50
C PRO A 143 7.67 -12.24 -2.36
N VAL A 144 6.63 -12.31 -3.19
CA VAL A 144 6.42 -13.47 -4.09
C VAL A 144 7.58 -13.63 -5.08
N GLY A 145 8.28 -12.54 -5.40
CA GLY A 145 9.48 -12.58 -6.24
C GLY A 145 9.16 -12.74 -7.72
N GLY A 146 10.18 -13.15 -8.49
CA GLY A 146 10.05 -13.42 -9.92
C GLY A 146 9.55 -12.25 -10.76
N PRO A 147 8.86 -12.53 -11.88
CA PRO A 147 8.35 -11.50 -12.79
C PRO A 147 7.38 -10.50 -12.14
N LEU A 148 6.57 -10.95 -11.17
CA LEU A 148 5.63 -10.07 -10.46
C LEU A 148 6.39 -9.01 -9.64
N ALA A 149 7.40 -9.43 -8.88
CA ALA A 149 8.21 -8.51 -8.10
C ALA A 149 8.98 -7.54 -8.99
N ALA A 150 9.58 -8.06 -10.08
CA ALA A 150 10.30 -7.24 -11.05
C ALA A 150 9.40 -6.19 -11.70
N PHE A 151 8.18 -6.58 -12.09
CA PHE A 151 7.22 -5.66 -12.69
C PHE A 151 6.73 -4.60 -11.70
N SER A 152 6.41 -4.97 -10.46
CA SER A 152 6.03 -3.98 -9.44
C SER A 152 7.16 -2.99 -9.15
N ARG A 153 8.41 -3.46 -9.13
CA ARG A 153 9.57 -2.58 -8.94
C ARG A 153 9.75 -1.62 -10.13
N LEU A 154 9.63 -2.13 -11.36
CA LEU A 154 9.71 -1.32 -12.57
C LEU A 154 8.66 -0.21 -12.58
N LEU A 155 7.41 -0.51 -12.19
CA LEU A 155 6.37 0.51 -12.08
C LEU A 155 6.77 1.60 -11.07
N MET A 156 7.23 1.20 -9.87
CA MET A 156 7.67 2.15 -8.84
C MET A 156 8.86 3.03 -9.28
N ASP A 157 9.84 2.44 -9.96
CA ASP A 157 10.98 3.19 -10.51
C ASP A 157 10.51 4.15 -11.62
N THR A 158 9.59 3.71 -12.47
CA THR A 158 8.98 4.56 -13.52
C THR A 158 8.27 5.78 -12.92
N TRP A 159 7.48 5.58 -11.87
CA TRP A 159 6.81 6.68 -11.16
C TRP A 159 7.83 7.64 -10.52
N THR A 160 8.86 7.09 -9.86
CA THR A 160 9.93 7.88 -9.23
C THR A 160 10.64 8.76 -10.28
N MET A 161 10.98 8.18 -11.43
CA MET A 161 11.62 8.90 -12.54
C MET A 161 10.71 9.98 -13.12
N ALA A 162 9.43 9.68 -13.32
CA ALA A 162 8.46 10.65 -13.82
C ALA A 162 8.28 11.84 -12.84
N ARG A 163 8.27 11.57 -11.53
CA ARG A 163 8.23 12.65 -10.51
C ARG A 163 9.50 13.48 -10.50
N ALA A 164 10.68 12.85 -10.59
CA ALA A 164 11.95 13.57 -10.65
C ALA A 164 12.04 14.48 -11.88
N ALA A 165 11.55 14.03 -13.04
CA ALA A 165 11.51 14.82 -14.26
C ALA A 165 10.50 15.99 -14.22
N ALA A 166 9.45 15.87 -13.40
CA ALA A 166 8.42 16.89 -13.24
C ALA A 166 8.78 17.99 -12.22
N VAL A 167 9.81 17.77 -11.39
CA VAL A 167 10.36 18.82 -10.51
C VAL A 167 11.20 19.75 -11.37
N PRO A 168 10.84 21.04 -11.53
CA PRO A 168 11.72 22.00 -12.18
C PRO A 168 13.07 21.96 -11.47
N THR A 169 14.18 21.94 -12.22
CA THR A 169 15.52 22.12 -11.65
C THR A 169 15.61 23.54 -11.08
N ALA A 170 15.08 23.73 -9.88
CA ALA A 170 15.38 24.91 -9.10
C ALA A 170 16.89 24.85 -8.77
N PRO A 171 17.65 25.95 -8.88
CA PRO A 171 18.94 26.01 -8.24
C PRO A 171 18.70 25.68 -6.76
N GLY A 172 19.35 24.62 -6.28
CA GLY A 172 19.04 24.05 -4.97
C GLY A 172 19.08 25.15 -3.90
N PRO A 173 18.08 25.24 -3.00
CA PRO A 173 18.28 26.05 -1.81
C PRO A 173 19.50 25.47 -1.11
N GLY A 174 20.49 26.31 -0.81
CA GLY A 174 21.63 25.91 0.01
C GLY A 174 21.11 25.11 1.19
N LEU A 175 21.64 23.90 1.34
CA LEU A 175 21.27 22.92 2.36
C LEU A 175 21.00 23.66 3.68
N LEU A 176 19.75 23.69 4.13
CA LEU A 176 19.47 24.05 5.51
C LEU A 176 20.05 22.92 6.35
N ASP A 177 21.20 23.19 6.98
CA ASP A 177 21.94 22.20 7.74
C ASP A 177 21.06 21.56 8.83
N ALA A 178 21.27 20.26 9.05
CA ALA A 178 20.59 19.40 10.02
C ALA A 178 20.41 19.93 11.46
N PRO A 179 21.21 20.88 12.01
CA PRO A 179 20.97 21.41 13.35
C PRO A 179 19.63 22.17 13.50
N THR A 180 19.06 22.68 12.40
CA THR A 180 17.86 23.54 12.46
C THR A 180 16.56 22.76 12.71
N VAL A 181 16.45 21.53 12.21
CA VAL A 181 15.25 20.69 12.40
C VAL A 181 15.17 20.14 13.83
N HIS A 182 16.33 19.80 14.43
CA HIS A 182 16.37 19.28 15.79
C HIS A 182 16.08 20.36 16.85
N ALA A 183 16.55 21.59 16.62
CA ALA A 183 16.26 22.73 17.49
C ALA A 183 14.76 23.12 17.48
N ALA A 184 14.10 23.02 16.32
CA ALA A 184 12.66 23.30 16.20
C ALA A 184 11.79 22.28 16.96
N TYR A 185 12.18 21.00 16.96
CA TYR A 185 11.49 19.96 17.72
C TYR A 185 11.73 20.05 19.24
N ALA A 186 12.95 20.40 19.66
CA ALA A 186 13.29 20.56 21.07
C ALA A 186 12.54 21.72 21.76
N ALA A 187 12.22 22.78 21.01
CA ALA A 187 11.50 23.95 21.53
C ALA A 187 10.00 23.71 21.77
N LEU A 188 9.40 22.68 21.15
CA LEU A 188 7.96 22.38 21.25
C LEU A 188 7.62 21.35 22.33
N LEU A 189 8.62 20.60 22.81
CA LEU A 189 8.47 19.57 23.86
C LEU A 189 7.98 20.06 25.24
N PRO A 190 8.25 21.29 25.70
CA PRO A 190 7.75 21.77 27.00
C PRO A 190 6.26 22.16 27.03
N HIS A 191 5.57 22.09 25.89
CA HIS A 191 4.18 22.55 25.74
C HIS A 191 3.21 21.43 25.31
N LEU A 192 3.65 20.18 25.39
CA LEU A 192 2.84 18.96 25.28
C LEU A 192 2.85 18.23 26.62
#